data_AF-A0A352J3D5-F1
#
_entry.id   AF-A0A352J3D5-F1
#
_cell.length_a   1.000
_cell.length_b   1.000
_cell.length_c   1.000
_cell.angle_alpha   90.00
_cell.angle_beta   90.00
_cell.angle_gamma   90.00
#
_symmetry.space_group_name_H-M   'P 1'
#
loop_
_entity.id
_entity.type
_entity.pdbx_description
1 polymer ?
#
loop_
_entity_poly.entity_id
_entity_poly.type
_entity_poly.pdbx_seq_one_letter_code
_entity_poly.pdbx_strand_id
1 'polypeptide(L)'
;MKKLVALFSILATLMIVVSSCETKDPIVEKGTLQSATYNPATKSFTLTYSSGQTETVNAVVDDKTDPPTATATLKDGTVIYAGDATVAGAATIAKEINIVSQFVYDGMSLYYFWADEVKNKKPTVADVNPENYFYKILNSTDTQHGWSWITDDINSLLSGFSGEATDAFGFQPFPLYADDTYTTVVGFIRYVYPDSPADKAGLKRGEVITKINGQTITTNNYTLLYGANAETTFTVTDQYFKNPRDVKVMPAKINTDPVLYSNVYEMDGKKIGYLFYTNFYENYNASLYQVFSEFKTAGVTDLVLDLRYNPGGGISAATYLASLIAPESNVRNKDVFTVMSYNSYVNGIFDKNKWDRRDYLGDYNNAKYQDPLNANLNLNKVYVIATGSSASASELITFCLEPFMQVEHIGEKTAGKYTASWTIHAYDDFENRVQPIYVESKLTDSEKDKLK
;
A
#
# COMPACT_ATOMS: atom_id res chain seq x y z
N MET A 1 15.86 32.31 13.79
CA MET A 1 16.90 31.26 13.69
C MET A 1 16.64 30.19 14.73
N LYS A 2 15.89 29.14 14.38
CA LYS A 2 15.82 27.89 15.15
C LYS A 2 15.70 26.74 14.14
N LYS A 3 16.57 25.75 14.33
CA LYS A 3 16.98 24.74 13.34
C LYS A 3 15.89 23.67 13.20
N LEU A 4 15.55 23.32 11.95
CA LEU A 4 14.91 22.03 11.63
C LEU A 4 15.93 20.93 11.93
N VAL A 5 15.53 19.93 12.71
CA VAL A 5 16.30 18.70 12.93
C VAL A 5 15.51 17.58 12.28
N ALA A 6 16.10 16.94 11.27
CA ALA A 6 15.61 15.72 10.65
C ALA A 6 16.34 14.50 11.25
N LEU A 7 15.55 13.44 11.52
CA LEU A 7 15.89 12.05 11.83
C LEU A 7 16.88 11.73 12.98
N PHE A 8 16.44 10.92 13.94
CA PHE A 8 16.72 9.46 14.05
C PHE A 8 16.04 8.88 15.31
N SER A 9 15.66 7.61 15.22
CA SER A 9 14.96 6.75 16.19
C SER A 9 15.38 6.83 17.67
N ILE A 10 14.40 6.83 18.59
CA ILE A 10 14.44 6.10 19.86
C ILE A 10 13.05 5.52 20.15
N LEU A 11 12.97 4.19 20.10
CA LEU A 11 11.82 3.40 20.53
C LEU A 11 11.77 3.46 22.07
N ALA A 12 10.90 4.30 22.61
CA ALA A 12 10.56 4.29 24.03
C ALA A 12 9.22 3.55 24.20
N THR A 13 9.31 2.37 24.80
CA THR A 13 8.16 1.58 25.27
C THR A 13 7.39 2.42 26.28
N LEU A 14 6.18 2.85 25.92
CA LEU A 14 5.27 3.51 26.86
C LEU A 14 3.95 2.73 26.87
N MET A 15 3.77 1.94 27.92
CA MET A 15 2.44 1.50 28.34
C MET A 15 1.59 2.76 28.57
N ILE A 16 0.55 2.95 27.77
CA ILE A 16 -0.53 3.89 28.09
C ILE A 16 -1.79 3.06 28.30
N VAL A 17 -2.22 3.08 29.56
CA VAL A 17 -3.59 2.78 29.99
C VAL A 17 -4.49 3.85 29.38
N VAL A 18 -5.45 3.42 28.56
CA VAL A 18 -6.44 4.32 27.96
C VAL A 18 -7.46 4.70 29.03
N SER A 19 -7.45 5.95 29.49
CA SER A 19 -8.60 6.54 30.19
C SER A 19 -9.48 7.23 29.15
N SER A 20 -10.52 6.54 28.71
CA SER A 20 -11.62 7.10 27.90
C SER A 20 -12.47 8.02 28.77
N CYS A 21 -12.61 9.29 28.36
CA CYS A 21 -13.62 10.21 28.86
C CYS A 21 -14.86 10.18 27.94
N GLU A 22 -15.60 9.09 28.00
CA GLU A 22 -17.04 9.04 27.71
C GLU A 22 -17.70 8.28 28.85
N THR A 23 -18.71 8.86 29.50
CA THR A 23 -19.60 8.12 30.40
C THR A 23 -20.52 7.24 29.56
N LYS A 24 -19.97 6.17 28.99
CA LYS A 24 -20.72 4.96 28.65
C LYS A 24 -20.57 4.05 29.86
N ASP A 25 -21.65 3.35 30.22
CA ASP A 25 -21.62 2.30 31.25
C ASP A 25 -20.32 1.50 31.17
N PRO A 26 -19.72 1.10 32.30
CA PRO A 26 -18.52 0.28 32.26
C PRO A 26 -18.82 -0.90 31.34
N ILE A 27 -18.09 -0.99 30.23
CA ILE A 27 -18.07 -2.20 29.41
C ILE A 27 -17.52 -3.26 30.34
N VAL A 28 -18.41 -4.00 30.99
CA VAL A 28 -18.01 -5.17 31.76
C VAL A 28 -17.47 -6.13 30.72
N GLU A 29 -16.14 -6.22 30.63
CA GLU A 29 -15.49 -7.21 29.79
C GLU A 29 -16.04 -8.58 30.18
N LYS A 30 -16.69 -9.26 29.22
CA LYS A 30 -17.25 -10.60 29.39
C LYS A 30 -16.19 -11.58 29.94
N GLY A 31 -14.91 -11.34 29.67
CA GLY A 31 -13.81 -12.24 30.02
C GLY A 31 -13.73 -13.41 29.05
N THR A 32 -13.00 -14.47 29.40
CA THR A 32 -12.77 -15.61 28.50
C THR A 32 -13.96 -16.57 28.49
N LEU A 33 -14.33 -17.10 27.32
CA LEU A 33 -15.35 -18.13 27.21
C LEU A 33 -14.88 -19.40 27.95
N GLN A 34 -15.68 -19.88 28.89
CA GLN A 34 -15.33 -21.03 29.73
C GLN A 34 -16.10 -22.30 29.36
N SER A 35 -17.38 -22.16 29.03
CA SER A 35 -18.23 -23.29 28.70
C SER A 35 -19.35 -22.91 27.73
N ALA A 36 -19.86 -23.91 27.04
CA ALA A 36 -21.03 -23.80 26.20
C ALA A 36 -21.95 -24.99 26.48
N THR A 37 -23.26 -24.76 26.46
CA THR A 37 -24.28 -25.81 26.64
C THR A 37 -25.30 -25.70 25.53
N TYR A 38 -25.58 -26.80 24.85
CA TYR A 38 -26.58 -26.86 23.79
C TYR A 38 -27.98 -27.10 24.36
N ASN A 39 -28.97 -26.41 23.79
CA ASN A 39 -30.38 -26.61 24.10
C ASN A 39 -31.14 -27.03 22.82
N PRO A 40 -31.62 -28.28 22.73
CA PRO A 40 -32.33 -28.79 21.55
C PRO A 40 -33.70 -28.12 21.34
N ALA A 41 -34.35 -27.63 22.40
CA ALA A 41 -35.67 -26.99 22.29
C ALA A 41 -35.61 -25.63 21.58
N THR A 42 -34.50 -24.90 21.77
CA THR A 42 -34.28 -23.57 21.18
C THR A 42 -33.30 -23.60 20.01
N LYS A 43 -32.68 -24.75 19.73
CA LYS A 43 -31.60 -24.91 18.74
C LYS A 43 -30.51 -23.85 18.90
N SER A 44 -30.03 -23.68 20.13
CA SER A 44 -29.06 -22.64 20.48
C SER A 44 -28.05 -23.13 21.52
N PHE A 45 -26.90 -22.46 21.56
CA PHE A 45 -25.91 -22.63 22.63
C PHE A 45 -26.01 -21.47 23.63
N THR A 46 -25.96 -21.79 24.91
CA THR A 46 -25.71 -20.84 25.99
C THR A 46 -24.23 -20.85 26.33
N LEU A 47 -23.58 -19.71 26.14
CA LEU A 47 -22.17 -19.44 26.39
C LEU A 47 -22.01 -18.89 27.80
N THR A 48 -21.00 -19.34 28.55
CA THR A 48 -20.68 -18.80 29.87
C THR A 48 -19.25 -18.29 29.89
N TYR A 49 -19.05 -17.02 30.27
CA TYR A 49 -17.74 -16.39 30.31
C TYR A 49 -17.18 -16.29 31.75
N SER A 50 -15.88 -16.02 31.88
CA SER A 50 -15.19 -15.95 33.18
C SER A 50 -15.71 -14.85 34.11
N SER A 51 -16.38 -13.83 33.58
CA SER A 51 -17.10 -12.81 34.36
C SER A 51 -18.40 -13.32 35.01
N GLY A 52 -18.87 -14.52 34.64
CA GLY A 52 -20.19 -15.05 34.99
C GLY A 52 -21.31 -14.60 34.05
N GLN A 53 -21.04 -13.74 33.07
CA GLN A 53 -22.03 -13.38 32.05
C GLN A 53 -22.31 -14.55 31.10
N THR A 54 -23.54 -14.58 30.58
CA THR A 54 -23.98 -15.57 29.60
C THR A 54 -24.49 -14.93 28.31
N GLU A 55 -24.30 -15.60 27.19
CA GLU A 55 -24.78 -15.18 25.87
C GLU A 55 -25.42 -16.36 25.14
N THR A 56 -26.46 -16.12 24.35
CA THR A 56 -27.10 -17.17 23.56
C THR A 56 -26.78 -16.97 22.08
N VAL A 57 -26.31 -18.03 21.42
CA VAL A 57 -26.06 -18.04 19.98
C VAL A 57 -26.85 -19.15 19.31
N ASN A 58 -27.44 -18.86 18.15
CA ASN A 58 -28.18 -19.86 17.39
C ASN A 58 -27.22 -20.93 16.85
N ALA A 59 -27.65 -22.18 16.88
CA ALA A 59 -26.91 -23.30 16.33
C ALA A 59 -27.39 -23.65 14.92
N VAL A 60 -26.46 -24.11 14.09
CA VAL A 60 -26.74 -24.81 12.83
C VAL A 60 -26.79 -26.30 13.13
N VAL A 61 -27.94 -26.94 12.86
CA VAL A 61 -28.14 -28.38 13.09
C VAL A 61 -27.90 -29.14 11.80
N ASP A 62 -27.08 -30.19 11.83
CA ASP A 62 -26.86 -31.11 10.72
C ASP A 62 -27.55 -32.46 10.96
N ASP A 63 -28.76 -32.58 10.42
CA ASP A 63 -29.61 -33.77 10.48
C ASP A 63 -29.10 -34.93 9.58
N LYS A 64 -27.97 -34.77 8.87
CA LYS A 64 -27.37 -35.85 8.06
C LYS A 64 -26.49 -36.80 8.88
N THR A 65 -26.23 -36.46 10.13
CA THR A 65 -25.47 -37.26 11.10
C THR A 65 -26.42 -38.01 12.03
N ASP A 66 -26.00 -39.17 12.58
CA ASP A 66 -26.79 -39.96 13.53
C ASP A 66 -25.95 -40.27 14.80
N PRO A 67 -26.27 -39.65 15.96
CA PRO A 67 -27.32 -38.65 16.13
C PRO A 67 -27.00 -37.33 15.38
N PRO A 68 -28.02 -36.50 15.06
CA PRO A 68 -27.80 -35.16 14.50
C PRO A 68 -26.82 -34.35 15.32
N THR A 69 -26.04 -33.49 14.68
CA THR A 69 -25.04 -32.64 15.36
C THR A 69 -25.43 -31.17 15.31
N ALA A 70 -24.88 -30.35 16.19
CA ALA A 70 -25.12 -28.91 16.19
C ALA A 70 -23.81 -28.13 16.28
N THR A 71 -23.69 -27.05 15.52
CA THR A 71 -22.50 -26.18 15.49
C THR A 71 -22.84 -24.70 15.58
N ALA A 72 -21.95 -23.90 16.16
CA ALA A 72 -21.96 -22.45 16.05
C ALA A 72 -20.54 -21.92 15.97
N THR A 73 -20.28 -20.94 15.10
CA THR A 73 -18.97 -20.26 15.01
C THR A 73 -19.14 -18.83 15.49
N LEU A 74 -18.42 -18.48 16.55
CA LEU A 74 -18.37 -17.11 17.07
C LEU A 74 -17.53 -16.21 16.16
N LYS A 75 -17.67 -14.89 16.34
CA LYS A 75 -16.94 -13.88 15.53
C LYS A 75 -15.42 -14.03 15.60
N ASP A 76 -14.89 -14.57 16.69
CA ASP A 76 -13.46 -14.77 16.90
C ASP A 76 -12.93 -16.12 16.37
N GLY A 77 -13.77 -16.89 15.65
CA GLY A 77 -13.43 -18.20 15.11
C GLY A 77 -13.61 -19.36 16.09
N THR A 78 -14.12 -19.11 17.30
CA THR A 78 -14.45 -20.18 18.24
C THR A 78 -15.63 -21.01 17.72
N VAL A 79 -15.40 -22.30 17.49
CA VAL A 79 -16.42 -23.28 17.11
C VAL A 79 -16.94 -23.97 18.37
N ILE A 80 -18.25 -24.03 18.46
CA ILE A 80 -18.98 -24.71 19.51
C ILE A 80 -19.69 -25.89 18.86
N TYR A 81 -19.49 -27.07 19.42
CA TYR A 81 -19.96 -28.31 18.83
C TYR A 81 -20.69 -29.17 19.87
N ALA A 82 -21.88 -29.64 19.52
CA ALA A 82 -22.58 -30.71 20.22
C ALA A 82 -22.66 -31.95 19.31
N GLY A 83 -22.12 -33.06 19.80
CA GLY A 83 -22.09 -34.34 19.08
C GLY A 83 -23.42 -35.09 19.06
N ASP A 84 -24.41 -34.64 19.84
CA ASP A 84 -25.79 -35.12 19.83
C ASP A 84 -26.72 -33.92 20.06
N ALA A 85 -27.40 -33.49 19.00
CA ALA A 85 -28.31 -32.37 18.98
C ALA A 85 -29.75 -32.74 19.37
N THR A 86 -29.98 -33.99 19.79
CA THR A 86 -31.29 -34.45 20.29
C THR A 86 -31.44 -34.24 21.80
N VAL A 87 -30.33 -34.05 22.50
CA VAL A 87 -30.28 -33.89 23.96
C VAL A 87 -29.65 -32.57 24.38
N ALA A 88 -30.09 -32.03 25.52
CA ALA A 88 -29.41 -30.89 26.14
C ALA A 88 -28.12 -31.35 26.80
N GLY A 89 -27.03 -30.60 26.64
CA GLY A 89 -25.74 -31.04 27.18
C GLY A 89 -24.59 -30.08 26.94
N ALA A 90 -23.46 -30.37 27.60
CA ALA A 90 -22.22 -29.63 27.41
C ALA A 90 -21.75 -29.74 25.96
N ALA A 91 -21.34 -28.61 25.39
CA ALA A 91 -20.77 -28.52 24.06
C ALA A 91 -19.25 -28.36 24.14
N THR A 92 -18.53 -28.95 23.19
CA THR A 92 -17.09 -28.74 23.04
C THR A 92 -16.82 -27.38 22.42
N ILE A 93 -15.83 -26.69 22.97
CA ILE A 93 -15.33 -25.41 22.45
C ILE A 93 -13.98 -25.71 21.79
N ALA A 94 -13.94 -25.62 20.46
CA ALA A 94 -12.71 -25.70 19.68
C ALA A 94 -12.42 -24.31 19.11
N LYS A 95 -11.20 -23.80 19.28
CA LYS A 95 -10.81 -22.54 18.64
C LYS A 95 -10.08 -22.87 17.35
N GLU A 96 -10.63 -22.45 16.22
CA GLU A 96 -9.96 -22.61 14.93
C GLU A 96 -8.94 -21.47 14.73
N ILE A 97 -7.90 -21.76 13.96
CA ILE A 97 -6.98 -20.72 13.49
C ILE A 97 -7.77 -19.82 12.53
N ASN A 98 -7.63 -18.50 12.69
CA ASN A 98 -8.23 -17.55 11.77
C ASN A 98 -7.69 -17.79 10.35
N ILE A 99 -8.58 -18.08 9.40
CA ILE A 99 -8.21 -18.46 8.03
C ILE A 99 -7.43 -17.36 7.29
N VAL A 100 -7.70 -16.09 7.56
CA VAL A 100 -6.98 -14.97 6.96
C VAL A 100 -5.57 -14.85 7.56
N SER A 101 -5.42 -15.11 8.86
CA SER A 101 -4.08 -15.18 9.49
C SER A 101 -3.27 -16.38 8.98
N GLN A 102 -3.94 -17.50 8.69
CA GLN A 102 -3.32 -18.64 8.01
C GLN A 102 -2.90 -18.30 6.58
N PHE A 103 -3.75 -17.61 5.81
CA PHE A 103 -3.42 -17.06 4.50
C PHE A 103 -2.19 -16.16 4.54
N VAL A 104 -2.16 -15.20 5.48
CA VAL A 104 -1.03 -14.29 5.68
C VAL A 104 0.25 -15.10 5.91
N TYR A 105 0.21 -16.09 6.80
CA TYR A 105 1.35 -16.97 7.02
C TYR A 105 1.77 -17.75 5.77
N ASP A 106 0.82 -18.35 5.07
CA ASP A 106 1.10 -19.19 3.90
C ASP A 106 1.76 -18.35 2.80
N GLY A 107 1.21 -17.16 2.50
CA GLY A 107 1.81 -16.25 1.52
C GLY A 107 3.17 -15.72 1.94
N MET A 108 3.32 -15.27 3.19
CA MET A 108 4.58 -14.72 3.69
C MET A 108 5.67 -15.80 3.84
N SER A 109 5.31 -17.04 4.18
CA SER A 109 6.28 -18.14 4.25
C SER A 109 6.73 -18.64 2.87
N LEU A 110 6.04 -18.24 1.79
CA LEU A 110 6.33 -18.65 0.42
C LEU A 110 7.03 -17.56 -0.39
N TYR A 111 6.48 -16.35 -0.40
CA TYR A 111 6.87 -15.28 -1.32
C TYR A 111 7.72 -14.17 -0.68
N TYR A 112 7.68 -14.03 0.65
CA TYR A 112 8.42 -12.97 1.32
C TYR A 112 9.93 -13.10 1.10
N PHE A 113 10.63 -11.99 0.96
CA PHE A 113 12.08 -12.01 0.78
C PHE A 113 12.79 -12.70 1.96
N TRP A 114 12.30 -12.47 3.19
CA TRP A 114 12.77 -13.11 4.42
C TRP A 114 11.88 -14.29 4.86
N ALA A 115 11.32 -15.05 3.91
CA ALA A 115 10.40 -16.16 4.19
C ALA A 115 10.94 -17.18 5.22
N ASP A 116 12.26 -17.40 5.26
CA ASP A 116 12.89 -18.33 6.23
C ASP A 116 12.65 -17.94 7.69
N GLU A 117 12.56 -16.63 7.99
CA GLU A 117 12.25 -16.14 9.34
C GLU A 117 10.78 -16.31 9.73
N VAL A 118 9.90 -16.43 8.74
CA VAL A 118 8.45 -16.57 8.93
C VAL A 118 8.06 -18.02 9.20
N LYS A 119 8.79 -19.01 8.68
CA LYS A 119 8.46 -20.45 8.75
C LYS A 119 8.15 -20.97 10.17
N ASN A 120 8.78 -20.40 11.19
CA ASN A 120 8.58 -20.79 12.59
C ASN A 120 7.56 -19.93 13.35
N LYS A 121 6.89 -19.00 12.67
CA LYS A 121 5.94 -18.04 13.26
C LYS A 121 4.49 -18.37 12.93
N LYS A 122 4.14 -19.65 12.76
CA LYS A 122 2.77 -20.10 12.42
C LYS A 122 1.70 -19.43 13.31
N PRO A 123 0.54 -19.07 12.75
CA PRO A 123 -0.51 -18.44 13.52
C PRO A 123 -1.07 -19.45 14.52
N THR A 124 -1.50 -18.92 15.65
CA THR A 124 -2.17 -19.68 16.70
C THR A 124 -3.62 -19.25 16.80
N VAL A 125 -4.39 -19.95 17.62
CA VAL A 125 -5.76 -19.57 17.95
C VAL A 125 -5.85 -18.21 18.67
N ALA A 126 -4.74 -17.63 19.13
CA ALA A 126 -4.70 -16.28 19.69
C ALA A 126 -4.63 -15.18 18.61
N ASP A 127 -4.25 -15.53 17.37
CA ASP A 127 -4.04 -14.60 16.27
C ASP A 127 -5.36 -14.34 15.53
N VAL A 128 -6.30 -13.67 16.20
CA VAL A 128 -7.65 -13.40 15.68
C VAL A 128 -7.72 -12.17 14.76
N ASN A 129 -6.75 -11.25 14.85
CA ASN A 129 -6.65 -10.08 13.99
C ASN A 129 -5.53 -10.29 12.96
N PRO A 130 -5.86 -10.45 11.66
CA PRO A 130 -4.88 -10.75 10.62
C PRO A 130 -3.87 -9.63 10.38
N GLU A 131 -4.26 -8.37 10.52
CA GLU A 131 -3.37 -7.22 10.36
C GLU A 131 -2.32 -7.17 11.46
N ASN A 132 -2.73 -7.33 12.72
CA ASN A 132 -1.80 -7.43 13.85
C ASN A 132 -0.86 -8.63 13.68
N TYR A 133 -1.39 -9.77 13.21
CA TYR A 133 -0.58 -10.94 12.93
C TYR A 133 0.43 -10.70 11.81
N PHE A 134 0.02 -10.06 10.71
CA PHE A 134 0.88 -9.67 9.59
C PHE A 134 2.06 -8.83 10.08
N TYR A 135 1.82 -7.74 10.81
CA TYR A 135 2.89 -6.88 11.30
C TYR A 135 3.79 -7.56 12.35
N LYS A 136 3.25 -8.52 13.11
CA LYS A 136 4.01 -9.31 14.10
C LYS A 136 5.07 -10.21 13.45
N ILE A 137 4.83 -10.71 12.24
CA ILE A 137 5.70 -11.73 11.63
C ILE A 137 6.80 -11.19 10.72
N LEU A 138 6.77 -9.89 10.38
CA LEU A 138 7.75 -9.25 9.50
C LEU A 138 9.20 -9.37 10.00
N ASN A 139 10.15 -9.25 9.07
CA ASN A 139 11.56 -9.10 9.40
C ASN A 139 11.81 -7.73 10.06
N SER A 140 12.77 -7.63 10.97
CA SER A 140 13.09 -6.39 11.70
C SER A 140 13.35 -5.16 10.81
N THR A 141 13.98 -5.34 9.65
CA THR A 141 14.22 -4.26 8.67
C THR A 141 12.91 -3.75 8.10
N ASP A 142 12.03 -4.67 7.70
CA ASP A 142 10.72 -4.33 7.17
C ASP A 142 9.81 -3.73 8.25
N THR A 143 9.82 -4.26 9.47
CA THR A 143 9.12 -3.65 10.61
C THR A 143 9.58 -2.22 10.87
N GLN A 144 10.89 -1.95 10.76
CA GLN A 144 11.46 -0.62 10.96
C GLN A 144 11.02 0.37 9.88
N HIS A 145 10.92 -0.09 8.64
CA HIS A 145 10.72 0.79 7.47
C HIS A 145 9.32 0.75 6.86
N GLY A 146 8.47 -0.21 7.23
CA GLY A 146 7.12 -0.39 6.73
C GLY A 146 7.05 -0.64 5.21
N TRP A 147 7.88 -1.54 4.67
CA TRP A 147 7.92 -1.78 3.22
C TRP A 147 6.80 -2.70 2.73
N SER A 148 6.37 -3.63 3.58
CA SER A 148 5.24 -4.52 3.37
C SER A 148 4.05 -4.09 4.24
N TRP A 149 2.85 -4.23 3.68
CA TRP A 149 1.57 -3.84 4.28
C TRP A 149 0.46 -4.75 3.76
N ILE A 150 -0.72 -4.68 4.40
CA ILE A 150 -1.89 -5.49 4.07
C ILE A 150 -3.14 -4.60 3.97
N THR A 151 -4.11 -5.00 3.15
CA THR A 151 -5.42 -4.35 2.99
C THR A 151 -6.48 -5.39 2.66
N ASP A 152 -7.74 -5.05 2.96
CA ASP A 152 -8.95 -5.76 2.58
C ASP A 152 -9.63 -5.15 1.33
N ASP A 153 -9.08 -4.07 0.76
CA ASP A 153 -9.61 -3.42 -0.45
C ASP A 153 -8.66 -3.61 -1.65
N ILE A 154 -8.70 -4.80 -2.23
CA ILE A 154 -7.91 -5.15 -3.42
C ILE A 154 -8.28 -4.32 -4.64
N ASN A 155 -9.53 -3.89 -4.77
CA ASN A 155 -9.98 -3.10 -5.93
C ASN A 155 -9.36 -1.70 -5.90
N SER A 156 -9.42 -1.02 -4.76
CA SER A 156 -8.76 0.27 -4.57
C SER A 156 -7.24 0.16 -4.77
N LEU A 157 -6.62 -0.90 -4.23
CA LEU A 157 -5.19 -1.18 -4.43
C LEU A 157 -4.83 -1.30 -5.92
N LEU A 158 -5.55 -2.14 -6.66
CA LEU A 158 -5.30 -2.39 -8.07
C LEU A 158 -5.63 -1.17 -8.95
N SER A 159 -6.62 -0.35 -8.58
CA SER A 159 -6.86 0.94 -9.23
C SER A 159 -5.70 1.91 -8.99
N GLY A 160 -5.19 1.99 -7.75
CA GLY A 160 -4.05 2.82 -7.40
C GLY A 160 -2.79 2.49 -8.22
N PHE A 161 -2.48 1.21 -8.40
CA PHE A 161 -1.36 0.77 -9.27
C PHE A 161 -1.55 1.10 -10.75
N SER A 162 -2.80 1.29 -11.18
CA SER A 162 -3.15 1.71 -12.54
C SER A 162 -3.13 3.23 -12.72
N GLY A 163 -2.81 3.99 -11.66
CA GLY A 163 -2.89 5.46 -11.64
C GLY A 163 -4.33 5.96 -11.74
N GLU A 164 -5.24 5.29 -11.03
CA GLU A 164 -6.60 5.74 -10.77
C GLU A 164 -6.79 5.88 -9.26
N ALA A 165 -7.53 6.91 -8.84
CA ALA A 165 -7.95 7.07 -7.45
C ALA A 165 -9.46 7.24 -7.39
N THR A 166 -10.11 6.47 -6.52
CA THR A 166 -11.55 6.60 -6.21
C THR A 166 -11.72 7.54 -5.03
N ASP A 167 -12.83 8.27 -4.96
CA ASP A 167 -13.17 9.15 -3.83
C ASP A 167 -12.06 10.16 -3.47
N ALA A 168 -11.34 10.62 -4.51
CA ALA A 168 -10.14 11.43 -4.37
C ALA A 168 -10.45 12.91 -4.56
N PHE A 169 -9.77 13.75 -3.78
CA PHE A 169 -9.81 15.21 -3.97
C PHE A 169 -8.90 15.67 -5.12
N GLY A 170 -7.83 14.94 -5.41
CA GLY A 170 -6.89 15.28 -6.49
C GLY A 170 -5.70 16.15 -6.10
N PHE A 171 -5.36 16.19 -4.81
CA PHE A 171 -4.09 16.72 -4.33
C PHE A 171 -3.34 15.65 -3.52
N GLN A 172 -2.01 15.78 -3.43
CA GLN A 172 -1.18 14.95 -2.58
C GLN A 172 -0.91 15.67 -1.25
N PRO A 173 -1.54 15.27 -0.13
CA PRO A 173 -1.21 15.83 1.18
C PRO A 173 0.14 15.32 1.70
N PHE A 174 0.72 16.10 2.59
CA PHE A 174 1.79 15.67 3.48
C PHE A 174 1.45 16.08 4.91
N PRO A 175 1.02 15.13 5.75
CA PRO A 175 0.65 15.43 7.12
C PRO A 175 1.90 15.80 7.93
N LEU A 176 1.81 16.88 8.68
CA LEU A 176 2.85 17.37 9.59
C LEU A 176 2.23 17.67 10.95
N TYR A 177 2.95 17.35 12.02
CA TYR A 177 2.54 17.80 13.36
C TYR A 177 2.69 19.32 13.47
N ALA A 178 1.65 19.97 13.97
CA ALA A 178 1.63 21.41 14.18
C ALA A 178 1.87 21.82 15.64
N ASP A 179 1.95 20.83 16.55
CA ASP A 179 2.24 21.03 17.97
C ASP A 179 3.33 20.06 18.47
N ASP A 180 3.96 20.44 19.59
CA ASP A 180 4.99 19.63 20.26
C ASP A 180 4.38 18.43 21.03
N THR A 181 3.05 18.40 21.17
CA THR A 181 2.31 17.28 21.79
C THR A 181 2.00 16.16 20.80
N TYR A 182 2.35 16.33 19.51
CA TYR A 182 2.12 15.36 18.44
C TYR A 182 0.65 14.95 18.29
N THR A 183 -0.26 15.89 18.52
CA THR A 183 -1.71 15.67 18.50
C THR A 183 -2.39 16.40 17.37
N THR A 184 -1.93 17.61 17.06
CA THR A 184 -2.47 18.43 15.97
C THR A 184 -1.68 18.15 14.70
N VAL A 185 -2.40 17.92 13.61
CA VAL A 185 -1.84 17.67 12.29
C VAL A 185 -2.27 18.80 11.34
N VAL A 186 -1.46 19.08 10.33
CA VAL A 186 -1.82 19.91 9.18
C VAL A 186 -1.44 19.19 7.90
N GLY A 187 -2.18 19.40 6.81
CA GLY A 187 -1.91 18.79 5.52
C GLY A 187 -1.21 19.79 4.59
N PHE A 188 0.08 19.61 4.33
CA PHE A 188 0.79 20.43 3.34
C PHE A 188 0.53 19.89 1.93
N ILE A 189 0.03 20.72 1.01
CA ILE A 189 -0.26 20.29 -0.36
C ILE A 189 1.06 20.20 -1.15
N ARG A 190 1.53 18.97 -1.41
CA ARG A 190 2.74 18.72 -2.22
C ARG A 190 2.48 19.02 -3.67
N TYR A 191 1.36 18.61 -4.23
CA TYR A 191 0.98 18.92 -5.60
C TYR A 191 -0.51 18.67 -5.81
N VAL A 192 -1.01 19.15 -6.94
CA VAL A 192 -2.41 19.02 -7.34
C VAL A 192 -2.41 18.47 -8.76
N TYR A 193 -3.24 17.46 -9.01
CA TYR A 193 -3.43 16.91 -10.36
C TYR A 193 -4.25 17.88 -11.20
N PRO A 194 -3.81 18.22 -12.43
CA PRO A 194 -4.60 19.02 -13.36
C PRO A 194 -6.00 18.44 -13.57
N ASP A 195 -7.00 19.31 -13.78
CA ASP A 195 -8.40 18.94 -14.03
C ASP A 195 -9.11 18.16 -12.92
N SER A 196 -8.46 17.97 -11.77
CA SER A 196 -9.02 17.30 -10.61
C SER A 196 -10.00 18.20 -9.83
N PRO A 197 -10.79 17.65 -8.89
CA PRO A 197 -11.66 18.46 -8.03
C PRO A 197 -10.91 19.57 -7.26
N ALA A 198 -9.71 19.26 -6.75
CA ALA A 198 -8.86 20.20 -6.05
C ALA A 198 -8.36 21.34 -6.94
N ASP A 199 -7.95 21.02 -8.18
CA ASP A 199 -7.52 22.02 -9.16
C ASP A 199 -8.66 22.97 -9.52
N LYS A 200 -9.84 22.40 -9.79
CA LYS A 200 -11.08 23.16 -10.07
C LYS A 200 -11.51 24.04 -8.89
N ALA A 201 -11.23 23.61 -7.66
CA ALA A 201 -11.46 24.38 -6.44
C ALA A 201 -10.36 25.42 -6.15
N GLY A 202 -9.33 25.50 -7.00
CA GLY A 202 -8.22 26.44 -6.90
C GLY A 202 -7.25 26.15 -5.76
N LEU A 203 -7.16 24.89 -5.32
CA LEU A 203 -6.09 24.46 -4.41
C LEU A 203 -4.76 24.42 -5.15
N LYS A 204 -3.67 24.76 -4.45
CA LYS A 204 -2.34 24.87 -5.05
C LYS A 204 -1.27 24.21 -4.20
N ARG A 205 -0.21 23.74 -4.87
CA ARG A 205 1.04 23.33 -4.22
C ARG A 205 1.53 24.43 -3.27
N GLY A 206 1.92 24.05 -2.06
CA GLY A 206 2.45 24.94 -1.04
C GLY A 206 1.42 25.44 -0.03
N GLU A 207 0.12 25.32 -0.32
CA GLU A 207 -0.93 25.65 0.64
C GLU A 207 -1.01 24.62 1.78
N VAL A 208 -1.53 25.04 2.93
CA VAL A 208 -1.62 24.24 4.15
C VAL A 208 -3.07 24.10 4.59
N ILE A 209 -3.55 22.86 4.62
CA ILE A 209 -4.87 22.50 5.16
C ILE A 209 -4.77 22.37 6.68
N THR A 210 -5.57 23.15 7.39
CA THR A 210 -5.55 23.23 8.85
C THR A 210 -6.78 22.64 9.51
N LYS A 211 -7.89 22.55 8.77
CA LYS A 211 -9.15 21.95 9.25
C LYS A 211 -9.86 21.19 8.13
N ILE A 212 -10.64 20.20 8.54
CA ILE A 212 -11.54 19.41 7.69
C ILE A 212 -12.94 19.51 8.31
N ASN A 213 -13.91 20.01 7.55
CA ASN A 213 -15.29 20.22 7.98
C ASN A 213 -15.38 21.04 9.29
N GLY A 214 -14.57 22.08 9.40
CA GLY A 214 -14.48 22.95 10.58
C GLY A 214 -13.73 22.35 11.78
N GLN A 215 -13.35 21.07 11.73
CA GLN A 215 -12.61 20.38 12.79
C GLN A 215 -11.11 20.46 12.56
N THR A 216 -10.36 20.72 13.62
CA THR A 216 -8.89 20.62 13.60
C THR A 216 -8.46 19.20 13.22
N ILE A 217 -7.42 19.10 12.40
CA ILE A 217 -6.89 17.80 12.00
C ILE A 217 -6.01 17.28 13.15
N THR A 218 -6.16 16.00 13.44
CA THR A 218 -5.47 15.27 14.52
C THR A 218 -5.01 13.92 14.00
N THR A 219 -4.23 13.20 14.80
CA THR A 219 -3.83 11.80 14.52
C THR A 219 -5.02 10.85 14.30
N ASN A 220 -6.21 11.21 14.78
CA ASN A 220 -7.41 10.36 14.66
C ASN A 220 -8.21 10.61 13.37
N ASN A 221 -8.01 11.74 12.68
CA ASN A 221 -8.81 12.10 11.50
C ASN A 221 -8.00 12.56 10.28
N TYR A 222 -6.66 12.58 10.35
CA TYR A 222 -5.81 13.04 9.24
C TYR A 222 -5.96 12.21 7.96
N THR A 223 -6.42 10.96 8.07
CA THR A 223 -6.66 10.09 6.91
C THR A 223 -7.72 10.65 5.96
N LEU A 224 -8.62 11.52 6.45
CA LEU A 224 -9.59 12.26 5.62
C LEU A 224 -8.94 13.22 4.62
N LEU A 225 -7.64 13.51 4.74
CA LEU A 225 -6.89 14.27 3.73
C LEU A 225 -6.74 13.52 2.40
N TYR A 226 -6.80 12.19 2.43
CA TYR A 226 -6.51 11.34 1.26
C TYR A 226 -7.76 11.01 0.44
N GLY A 227 -8.95 11.12 1.03
CA GLY A 227 -10.21 10.87 0.34
C GLY A 227 -11.42 10.94 1.28
N ALA A 228 -12.61 11.06 0.71
CA ALA A 228 -13.89 11.01 1.40
C ALA A 228 -15.00 10.60 0.43
N ASN A 229 -16.14 10.16 0.95
CA ASN A 229 -17.31 9.80 0.14
C ASN A 229 -18.35 10.93 0.01
N ALA A 230 -18.03 12.14 0.49
CA ALA A 230 -18.92 13.29 0.49
C ALA A 230 -18.15 14.61 0.35
N GLU A 231 -18.86 15.68 -0.03
CA GLU A 231 -18.30 17.04 -0.08
C GLU A 231 -17.60 17.37 1.24
N THR A 232 -16.35 17.83 1.12
CA THR A 232 -15.53 18.17 2.26
C THR A 232 -15.10 19.63 2.18
N THR A 233 -15.24 20.35 3.28
CA THR A 233 -14.76 21.73 3.41
C THR A 233 -13.38 21.73 4.06
N PHE A 234 -12.37 22.18 3.32
CA PHE A 234 -11.02 22.36 3.82
C PHE A 234 -10.80 23.82 4.20
N THR A 235 -10.33 24.08 5.42
CA THR A 235 -9.78 25.41 5.78
C THR A 235 -8.31 25.45 5.41
N VAL A 236 -7.97 26.28 4.43
CA VAL A 236 -6.66 26.33 3.78
C VAL A 236 -5.99 27.68 4.04
N THR A 237 -4.68 27.67 4.24
CA THR A 237 -3.84 28.85 4.43
C THR A 237 -2.67 28.83 3.44
N ASP A 238 -1.97 29.95 3.29
CA ASP A 238 -0.66 29.94 2.61
C ASP A 238 0.40 29.21 3.45
N GLN A 239 1.59 28.99 2.87
CA GLN A 239 2.72 28.32 3.52
C GLN A 239 3.24 28.99 4.81
N TYR A 240 2.79 30.22 5.10
CA TYR A 240 3.12 30.96 6.31
C TYR A 240 1.97 31.00 7.32
N PHE A 241 0.95 30.14 7.15
CA PHE A 241 -0.25 30.05 7.98
C PHE A 241 -1.07 31.35 8.01
N LYS A 242 -1.06 32.09 6.89
CA LYS A 242 -1.85 33.32 6.73
C LYS A 242 -2.96 33.11 5.71
N ASN A 243 -3.84 34.12 5.61
CA ASN A 243 -4.89 34.20 4.60
C ASN A 243 -5.82 32.96 4.58
N PRO A 244 -6.46 32.61 5.72
CA PRO A 244 -7.34 31.45 5.77
C PRO A 244 -8.53 31.62 4.84
N ARG A 245 -8.86 30.56 4.11
CA ARG A 245 -10.06 30.45 3.27
C ARG A 245 -10.64 29.05 3.37
N ASP A 246 -11.96 28.96 3.29
CA ASP A 246 -12.65 27.68 3.19
C ASP A 246 -12.84 27.29 1.73
N VAL A 247 -12.57 26.03 1.43
CA VAL A 247 -12.61 25.45 0.09
C VAL A 247 -13.44 24.18 0.13
N LYS A 248 -14.54 24.18 -0.61
CA LYS A 248 -15.38 23.00 -0.76
C LYS A 248 -14.88 22.16 -1.92
N VAL A 249 -14.64 20.88 -1.68
CA VAL A 249 -14.20 19.94 -2.70
C VAL A 249 -15.09 18.71 -2.65
N MET A 250 -15.70 18.40 -3.78
CA MET A 250 -16.41 17.13 -3.97
C MET A 250 -15.40 16.08 -4.46
N PRO A 251 -15.16 15.00 -3.70
CA PRO A 251 -14.33 13.89 -4.15
C PRO A 251 -14.87 13.26 -5.44
N ALA A 252 -13.98 12.74 -6.27
CA ALA A 252 -14.36 12.06 -7.51
C ALA A 252 -13.37 10.94 -7.84
N LYS A 253 -13.79 10.04 -8.74
CA LYS A 253 -12.84 9.18 -9.44
C LYS A 253 -11.98 10.05 -10.37
N ILE A 254 -10.66 9.95 -10.26
CA ILE A 254 -9.71 10.69 -11.10
C ILE A 254 -8.64 9.77 -11.68
N ASN A 255 -8.09 10.21 -12.81
CA ASN A 255 -6.85 9.70 -13.38
C ASN A 255 -5.69 10.48 -12.79
N THR A 256 -4.66 9.79 -12.33
CA THR A 256 -3.46 10.40 -11.73
C THR A 256 -2.28 10.17 -12.67
N ASP A 257 -2.26 10.88 -13.80
CA ASP A 257 -1.12 10.83 -14.73
C ASP A 257 0.16 11.27 -13.98
N PRO A 258 1.18 10.40 -13.92
CA PRO A 258 2.40 10.70 -13.18
C PRO A 258 3.28 11.75 -13.85
N VAL A 259 3.06 12.07 -15.13
CA VAL A 259 3.72 13.18 -15.82
C VAL A 259 3.03 14.48 -15.43
N LEU A 260 3.30 14.94 -14.20
CA LEU A 260 2.55 16.05 -13.62
C LEU A 260 2.97 17.41 -14.19
N TYR A 261 4.24 17.57 -14.53
CA TYR A 261 4.76 18.80 -15.13
C TYR A 261 6.01 18.49 -15.95
N SER A 262 6.06 19.03 -17.16
CA SER A 262 7.25 19.04 -18.00
C SER A 262 7.51 20.44 -18.57
N ASN A 263 8.78 20.75 -18.82
CA ASN A 263 9.16 21.98 -19.52
C ASN A 263 10.54 21.83 -20.17
N VAL A 264 10.84 22.68 -21.15
CA VAL A 264 12.20 22.86 -21.68
C VAL A 264 12.71 24.24 -21.27
N TYR A 265 13.85 24.26 -20.59
CA TYR A 265 14.54 25.49 -20.22
C TYR A 265 15.75 25.70 -21.11
N GLU A 266 15.95 26.94 -21.57
CA GLU A 266 17.17 27.33 -22.28
C GLU A 266 18.04 28.16 -21.35
N MET A 267 19.21 27.64 -20.97
CA MET A 267 20.15 28.29 -20.06
C MET A 267 21.59 27.99 -20.47
N ASP A 268 22.43 29.02 -20.52
CA ASP A 268 23.86 28.91 -20.86
C ASP A 268 24.13 28.11 -22.16
N GLY A 269 23.25 28.28 -23.16
CA GLY A 269 23.35 27.60 -24.45
C GLY A 269 22.93 26.12 -24.44
N LYS A 270 22.40 25.62 -23.32
CA LYS A 270 21.87 24.26 -23.17
C LYS A 270 20.35 24.26 -23.24
N LYS A 271 19.78 23.15 -23.73
CA LYS A 271 18.35 22.86 -23.65
C LYS A 271 18.11 21.78 -22.61
N ILE A 272 17.49 22.16 -21.50
CA ILE A 272 17.31 21.32 -20.32
C ILE A 272 15.86 20.89 -20.27
N GLY A 273 15.61 19.60 -20.49
CA GLY A 273 14.32 19.00 -20.20
C GLY A 273 14.14 18.90 -18.69
N TYR A 274 12.99 19.34 -18.18
CA TYR A 274 12.59 19.15 -16.80
C TYR A 274 11.34 18.29 -16.78
N LEU A 275 11.35 17.21 -16.00
CA LEU A 275 10.21 16.34 -15.82
C LEU A 275 9.95 16.11 -14.34
N PHE A 276 8.80 16.54 -13.83
CA PHE A 276 8.29 16.13 -12.53
C PHE A 276 7.39 14.89 -12.69
N TYR A 277 7.89 13.76 -12.20
CA TYR A 277 7.28 12.45 -12.37
C TYR A 277 6.89 11.84 -11.02
N THR A 278 5.59 11.69 -10.75
CA THR A 278 5.10 11.42 -9.39
C THR A 278 5.05 9.94 -9.02
N ASN A 279 4.89 9.03 -9.98
CA ASN A 279 4.76 7.59 -9.72
C ASN A 279 5.15 6.76 -10.94
N PHE A 280 5.61 5.53 -10.72
CA PHE A 280 5.89 4.59 -11.82
C PHE A 280 4.66 3.75 -12.17
N TYR A 281 3.71 4.36 -12.90
CA TYR A 281 2.51 3.69 -13.40
C TYR A 281 2.67 3.29 -14.86
N GLU A 282 2.66 1.97 -15.14
CA GLU A 282 2.87 1.44 -16.50
C GLU A 282 1.83 1.95 -17.50
N ASN A 283 0.58 2.14 -17.06
CA ASN A 283 -0.52 2.66 -17.90
C ASN A 283 -0.24 4.04 -18.51
N TYR A 284 0.70 4.81 -17.95
CA TYR A 284 1.09 6.14 -18.42
C TYR A 284 2.45 6.18 -19.13
N ASN A 285 2.99 5.02 -19.56
CA ASN A 285 4.18 4.98 -20.41
C ASN A 285 3.98 5.77 -21.73
N ALA A 286 2.74 5.84 -22.25
CA ALA A 286 2.42 6.68 -23.41
C ALA A 286 2.59 8.18 -23.12
N SER A 287 2.21 8.66 -21.93
CA SER A 287 2.43 10.06 -21.50
C SER A 287 3.93 10.37 -21.39
N LEU A 288 4.72 9.43 -20.85
CA LEU A 288 6.19 9.54 -20.84
C LEU A 288 6.76 9.62 -22.26
N TYR A 289 6.35 8.72 -23.15
CA TYR A 289 6.80 8.72 -24.55
C TYR A 289 6.51 10.05 -25.24
N GLN A 290 5.33 10.62 -25.01
CA GLN A 290 4.92 11.91 -25.58
C GLN A 290 5.87 13.04 -25.14
N VAL A 291 6.10 13.20 -23.83
CA VAL A 291 7.00 14.25 -23.31
C VAL A 291 8.44 14.05 -23.79
N PHE A 292 8.93 12.82 -23.84
CA PHE A 292 10.28 12.55 -24.34
C PHE A 292 10.40 12.78 -25.85
N SER A 293 9.34 12.55 -26.63
CA SER A 293 9.28 12.90 -28.06
C SER A 293 9.35 14.42 -28.26
N GLU A 294 8.69 15.19 -27.40
CA GLU A 294 8.75 16.66 -27.40
C GLU A 294 10.15 17.14 -27.03
N PHE A 295 10.77 16.58 -25.98
CA PHE A 295 12.15 16.88 -25.60
C PHE A 295 13.14 16.57 -26.72
N LYS A 296 13.00 15.41 -27.38
CA LYS A 296 13.83 15.02 -28.52
C LYS A 296 13.69 16.00 -29.67
N THR A 297 12.46 16.38 -30.01
CA THR A 297 12.16 17.36 -31.08
C THR A 297 12.72 18.75 -30.75
N ALA A 298 12.64 19.15 -29.48
CA ALA A 298 13.21 20.41 -29.02
C ALA A 298 14.74 20.44 -29.02
N GLY A 299 15.40 19.28 -29.11
CA GLY A 299 16.85 19.13 -29.05
C GLY A 299 17.40 19.23 -27.63
N VAL A 300 16.68 18.67 -26.65
CA VAL A 300 17.14 18.60 -25.25
C VAL A 300 18.49 17.87 -25.16
N THR A 301 19.44 18.46 -24.45
CA THR A 301 20.80 17.94 -24.25
C THR A 301 21.09 17.52 -22.81
N ASP A 302 20.27 18.00 -21.85
CA ASP A 302 20.42 17.74 -20.43
C ASP A 302 19.02 17.47 -19.84
N LEU A 303 18.93 16.58 -18.85
CA LEU A 303 17.65 16.23 -18.20
C LEU A 303 17.72 16.44 -16.69
N VAL A 304 16.72 17.12 -16.16
CA VAL A 304 16.37 17.15 -14.73
C VAL A 304 15.13 16.27 -14.53
N LEU A 305 15.33 15.12 -13.89
CA LEU A 305 14.27 14.20 -13.50
C LEU A 305 13.92 14.44 -12.03
N ASP A 306 12.75 15.02 -11.77
CA ASP A 306 12.27 15.31 -10.43
C ASP A 306 11.36 14.18 -9.92
N LEU A 307 11.88 13.43 -8.95
CA LEU A 307 11.24 12.31 -8.26
C LEU A 307 11.00 12.64 -6.78
N ARG A 308 11.07 13.91 -6.36
CA ARG A 308 11.17 14.29 -4.95
C ARG A 308 10.04 13.78 -4.06
N TYR A 309 8.88 13.45 -4.63
CA TYR A 309 7.73 12.90 -3.89
C TYR A 309 7.31 11.51 -4.38
N ASN A 310 8.10 10.86 -5.22
CA ASN A 310 7.72 9.66 -5.93
C ASN A 310 7.98 8.40 -5.09
N PRO A 311 6.95 7.67 -4.61
CA PRO A 311 7.13 6.51 -3.75
C PRO A 311 7.58 5.24 -4.52
N GLY A 312 7.82 5.35 -5.82
CA GLY A 312 8.14 4.24 -6.71
C GLY A 312 6.93 3.78 -7.52
N GLY A 313 6.85 2.47 -7.75
CA GLY A 313 5.82 1.82 -8.56
C GLY A 313 6.41 0.64 -9.35
N GLY A 314 5.90 0.42 -10.56
CA GLY A 314 6.25 -0.73 -11.39
C GLY A 314 7.68 -0.66 -11.95
N ILE A 315 8.40 -1.77 -11.87
CA ILE A 315 9.73 -1.93 -12.49
C ILE A 315 9.66 -1.82 -14.02
N SER A 316 8.57 -2.28 -14.64
CA SER A 316 8.33 -2.14 -16.09
C SER A 316 8.32 -0.68 -16.51
N ALA A 317 7.59 0.18 -15.79
CA ALA A 317 7.57 1.62 -16.02
C ALA A 317 8.93 2.28 -15.75
N ALA A 318 9.67 1.81 -14.74
CA ALA A 318 11.04 2.27 -14.48
C ALA A 318 11.97 1.93 -15.64
N THR A 319 11.93 0.68 -16.13
CA THR A 319 12.71 0.22 -17.29
C THR A 319 12.36 1.03 -18.54
N TYR A 320 11.08 1.32 -18.76
CA TYR A 320 10.63 2.17 -19.87
C TYR A 320 11.23 3.58 -19.78
N LEU A 321 11.16 4.23 -18.61
CA LEU A 321 11.76 5.55 -18.39
C LEU A 321 13.28 5.53 -18.56
N ALA A 322 13.96 4.51 -18.00
CA ALA A 322 15.41 4.34 -18.18
C ALA A 322 15.78 4.25 -19.67
N SER A 323 14.98 3.53 -20.45
CA SER A 323 15.15 3.36 -21.89
C SER A 323 14.98 4.65 -22.69
N LEU A 324 14.21 5.61 -22.19
CA LEU A 324 14.06 6.93 -22.79
C LEU A 324 15.27 7.86 -22.49
N ILE A 325 16.02 7.57 -21.43
CA ILE A 325 17.11 8.42 -20.91
C ILE A 325 18.50 7.93 -21.34
N ALA A 326 18.76 6.63 -21.15
CA ALA A 326 20.08 6.01 -21.26
C ALA A 326 20.73 6.20 -22.65
N PRO A 327 22.05 6.00 -22.78
CA PRO A 327 22.70 6.09 -24.08
C PRO A 327 22.07 5.12 -25.08
N GLU A 328 21.85 5.61 -26.30
CA GLU A 328 21.08 4.90 -27.32
C GLU A 328 21.68 3.53 -27.65
N SER A 329 23.01 3.40 -27.59
CA SER A 329 23.70 2.12 -27.83
C SER A 329 23.31 1.04 -26.82
N ASN A 330 23.17 1.38 -25.54
CA ASN A 330 22.80 0.41 -24.50
C ASN A 330 21.35 -0.05 -24.67
N VAL A 331 20.47 0.87 -25.07
CA VAL A 331 19.06 0.56 -25.38
C VAL A 331 18.95 -0.34 -26.61
N ARG A 332 19.70 -0.06 -27.68
CA ARG A 332 19.74 -0.90 -28.89
C ARG A 332 20.28 -2.30 -28.63
N ASN A 333 21.28 -2.41 -27.76
CA ASN A 333 21.91 -3.68 -27.41
C ASN A 333 21.09 -4.51 -26.43
N LYS A 334 20.00 -3.95 -25.87
CA LYS A 334 19.21 -4.58 -24.81
C LYS A 334 20.09 -4.94 -23.61
N ASP A 335 20.89 -3.98 -23.13
CA ASP A 335 21.73 -4.22 -21.96
C ASP A 335 20.86 -4.47 -20.71
N VAL A 336 21.34 -5.35 -19.82
CA VAL A 336 20.64 -5.72 -18.59
C VAL A 336 20.51 -4.51 -17.67
N PHE A 337 19.29 -4.09 -17.39
CA PHE A 337 19.00 -2.96 -16.52
C PHE A 337 18.90 -3.37 -15.04
N THR A 338 18.19 -4.46 -14.77
CA THR A 338 17.95 -4.99 -13.43
C THR A 338 18.12 -6.50 -13.42
N VAL A 339 18.39 -7.05 -12.23
CA VAL A 339 18.33 -8.49 -11.97
C VAL A 339 17.54 -8.71 -10.69
N MET A 340 16.38 -9.34 -10.78
CA MET A 340 15.55 -9.65 -9.63
C MET A 340 16.10 -10.86 -8.87
N SER A 341 16.24 -10.69 -7.55
CA SER A 341 16.63 -11.76 -6.64
C SER A 341 15.57 -11.93 -5.56
N TYR A 342 15.03 -13.14 -5.47
CA TYR A 342 13.96 -13.50 -4.53
C TYR A 342 14.52 -14.35 -3.38
N ASN A 343 13.62 -14.91 -2.57
CA ASN A 343 13.98 -15.96 -1.62
C ASN A 343 14.40 -17.26 -2.35
N SER A 344 14.96 -18.21 -1.59
CA SER A 344 15.49 -19.48 -2.11
C SER A 344 14.44 -20.32 -2.84
N TYR A 345 13.21 -20.35 -2.34
CA TYR A 345 12.11 -21.11 -2.95
C TYR A 345 11.74 -20.52 -4.32
N VAL A 346 11.46 -19.22 -4.38
CA VAL A 346 11.07 -18.54 -5.61
C VAL A 346 12.20 -18.61 -6.65
N ASN A 347 13.45 -18.36 -6.25
CA ASN A 347 14.60 -18.53 -7.14
C ASN A 347 14.68 -19.96 -7.70
N GLY A 348 14.45 -20.98 -6.88
CA GLY A 348 14.41 -22.36 -7.33
C GLY A 348 13.32 -22.64 -8.37
N ILE A 349 12.16 -21.97 -8.29
CA ILE A 349 11.11 -22.05 -9.31
C ILE A 349 11.57 -21.40 -10.62
N PHE A 350 12.16 -20.22 -10.57
CA PHE A 350 12.71 -19.56 -11.77
C PHE A 350 13.79 -20.41 -12.43
N ASP A 351 14.73 -20.97 -11.65
CA ASP A 351 15.83 -21.79 -12.15
C ASP A 351 15.32 -23.10 -12.78
N LYS A 352 14.38 -23.78 -12.10
CA LYS A 352 13.76 -25.01 -12.61
C LYS A 352 13.06 -24.78 -13.95
N ASN A 353 12.36 -23.66 -14.10
CA ASN A 353 11.63 -23.32 -15.32
C ASN A 353 12.46 -22.54 -16.35
N LYS A 354 13.71 -22.19 -16.02
CA LYS A 354 14.60 -21.35 -16.83
C LYS A 354 13.97 -20.00 -17.20
N TRP A 355 13.19 -19.43 -16.28
CA TRP A 355 12.60 -18.10 -16.46
C TRP A 355 13.64 -17.01 -16.24
N ASP A 356 13.62 -16.00 -17.11
CA ASP A 356 14.51 -14.86 -16.95
C ASP A 356 14.08 -14.01 -15.74
N ARG A 357 15.08 -13.51 -15.01
CA ARG A 357 14.90 -12.61 -13.85
C ARG A 357 15.42 -11.21 -14.15
N ARG A 358 15.84 -10.96 -15.38
CA ARG A 358 16.43 -9.70 -15.82
C ARG A 358 15.41 -8.87 -16.58
N ASP A 359 15.41 -7.57 -16.33
CA ASP A 359 14.81 -6.60 -17.24
C ASP A 359 15.91 -5.96 -18.08
N TYR A 360 15.63 -5.65 -19.35
CA TYR A 360 16.59 -5.09 -20.28
C TYR A 360 16.18 -3.69 -20.72
N LEU A 361 17.16 -2.81 -20.92
CA LEU A 361 16.92 -1.52 -21.54
C LEU A 361 16.30 -1.73 -22.92
N GLY A 362 15.32 -0.90 -23.25
CA GLY A 362 14.52 -0.97 -24.46
C GLY A 362 13.39 -1.99 -24.41
N ASP A 363 13.21 -2.77 -23.34
CA ASP A 363 12.04 -3.66 -23.20
C ASP A 363 10.77 -2.89 -22.87
N TYR A 364 9.67 -3.27 -23.51
CA TYR A 364 8.37 -2.66 -23.35
C TYR A 364 7.27 -3.60 -23.86
N ASN A 365 6.04 -3.39 -23.40
CA ASN A 365 4.87 -4.05 -23.96
C ASN A 365 4.48 -3.40 -25.30
N ASN A 366 4.93 -4.00 -26.41
CA ASN A 366 4.69 -3.47 -27.75
C ASN A 366 3.23 -3.52 -28.23
N ALA A 367 2.37 -4.26 -27.54
CA ALA A 367 0.93 -4.25 -27.79
C ALA A 367 0.24 -3.02 -27.16
N LYS A 368 0.88 -2.36 -26.19
CA LYS A 368 0.30 -1.25 -25.44
C LYS A 368 1.03 0.09 -25.64
N TYR A 369 2.34 0.07 -25.82
CA TYR A 369 3.17 1.27 -25.79
C TYR A 369 4.08 1.37 -27.01
N GLN A 370 4.49 2.59 -27.32
CA GLN A 370 5.45 2.90 -28.38
C GLN A 370 6.86 2.46 -27.98
N ASP A 371 7.70 2.16 -28.98
CA ASP A 371 9.10 1.81 -28.76
C ASP A 371 9.86 3.01 -28.14
N PRO A 372 10.40 2.87 -26.91
CA PRO A 372 11.09 3.97 -26.23
C PRO A 372 12.32 4.46 -27.01
N LEU A 373 12.93 3.62 -27.87
CA LEU A 373 14.08 4.01 -28.69
C LEU A 373 13.75 5.19 -29.63
N ASN A 374 12.50 5.31 -30.09
CA ASN A 374 12.09 6.38 -30.98
C ASN A 374 12.04 7.75 -30.28
N ALA A 375 11.82 7.78 -28.96
CA ALA A 375 11.81 8.98 -28.14
C ALA A 375 13.05 9.12 -27.23
N ASN A 376 14.00 8.18 -27.32
CA ASN A 376 15.24 8.20 -26.53
C ASN A 376 16.05 9.49 -26.78
N LEU A 377 16.57 10.07 -25.70
CA LEU A 377 17.37 11.32 -25.70
C LEU A 377 18.88 11.11 -25.84
N ASN A 378 19.35 9.86 -25.79
CA ASN A 378 20.76 9.49 -25.90
C ASN A 378 21.68 10.28 -24.93
N LEU A 379 21.28 10.35 -23.66
CA LEU A 379 22.00 11.16 -22.68
C LEU A 379 23.11 10.35 -22.01
N ASN A 380 24.23 11.02 -21.75
CA ASN A 380 25.33 10.49 -20.94
C ASN A 380 25.29 11.00 -19.49
N LYS A 381 24.35 11.91 -19.18
CA LYS A 381 24.18 12.50 -17.85
C LYS A 381 22.71 12.82 -17.56
N VAL A 382 22.28 12.56 -16.32
CA VAL A 382 20.97 12.96 -15.79
C VAL A 382 21.12 13.55 -14.39
N TYR A 383 20.34 14.58 -14.09
CA TYR A 383 20.22 15.15 -12.74
C TYR A 383 18.91 14.66 -12.13
N VAL A 384 18.97 13.98 -11.00
CA VAL A 384 17.81 13.42 -10.31
C VAL A 384 17.54 14.22 -9.05
N ILE A 385 16.37 14.85 -8.94
CA ILE A 385 15.91 15.46 -7.69
C ILE A 385 15.15 14.40 -6.91
N ALA A 386 15.65 14.02 -5.73
CA ALA A 386 15.02 13.02 -4.89
C ALA A 386 15.18 13.35 -3.38
N THR A 387 14.25 12.89 -2.56
CA THR A 387 14.20 13.17 -1.11
C THR A 387 13.83 11.92 -0.32
N GLY A 388 13.64 12.02 0.99
CA GLY A 388 13.17 10.90 1.81
C GLY A 388 11.80 10.33 1.43
N SER A 389 11.05 10.99 0.55
CA SER A 389 9.81 10.45 -0.06
C SER A 389 10.04 9.68 -1.37
N SER A 390 11.27 9.70 -1.90
CA SER A 390 11.65 8.95 -3.10
C SER A 390 12.04 7.53 -2.70
N ALA A 391 11.32 6.52 -3.21
CA ALA A 391 11.49 5.14 -2.77
C ALA A 391 11.43 4.13 -3.93
N SER A 392 11.94 2.91 -3.71
CA SER A 392 11.71 1.76 -4.59
C SER A 392 12.12 2.05 -6.04
N ALA A 393 11.20 2.01 -7.01
CA ALA A 393 11.49 2.27 -8.42
C ALA A 393 12.19 3.63 -8.68
N SER A 394 11.98 4.66 -7.83
CA SER A 394 12.75 5.91 -7.90
C SER A 394 14.23 5.71 -7.57
N GLU A 395 14.51 4.90 -6.56
CA GLU A 395 15.88 4.56 -6.13
C GLU A 395 16.53 3.62 -7.15
N LEU A 396 15.75 2.67 -7.69
CA LEU A 396 16.15 1.77 -8.76
C LEU A 396 16.60 2.56 -9.99
N ILE A 397 15.83 3.54 -10.48
CA ILE A 397 16.25 4.39 -11.62
C ILE A 397 17.56 5.11 -11.33
N THR A 398 17.70 5.66 -10.12
CA THR A 398 18.88 6.42 -9.72
C THR A 398 20.11 5.51 -9.72
N PHE A 399 20.01 4.31 -9.16
CA PHE A 399 21.12 3.37 -9.01
C PHE A 399 21.43 2.59 -10.31
N CYS A 400 20.42 2.06 -10.98
CA CYS A 400 20.58 1.18 -12.14
C CYS A 400 20.99 1.93 -13.42
N LEU A 401 20.87 3.26 -13.48
CA LEU A 401 21.41 4.06 -14.58
C LEU A 401 22.92 4.32 -14.46
N GLU A 402 23.50 4.32 -13.25
CA GLU A 402 24.91 4.64 -13.01
C GLU A 402 25.92 3.81 -13.83
N PRO A 403 25.70 2.51 -14.10
CA PRO A 403 26.61 1.73 -14.96
C PRO A 403 26.68 2.22 -16.41
N PHE A 404 25.66 2.95 -16.88
CA PHE A 404 25.54 3.38 -18.28
C PHE A 404 25.85 4.86 -18.48
N MET A 405 25.67 5.68 -17.44
CA MET A 405 25.74 7.14 -17.54
C MET A 405 26.03 7.80 -16.19
N GLN A 406 26.38 9.09 -16.20
CA GLN A 406 26.52 9.87 -14.98
C GLN A 406 25.15 10.22 -14.40
N VAL A 407 24.91 9.86 -13.15
CA VAL A 407 23.71 10.23 -12.39
C VAL A 407 24.10 11.20 -11.29
N GLU A 408 23.51 12.39 -11.27
CA GLU A 408 23.72 13.39 -10.22
C GLU A 408 22.49 13.48 -9.32
N HIS A 409 22.62 13.00 -8.09
CA HIS A 409 21.55 13.12 -7.10
C HIS A 409 21.56 14.50 -6.42
N ILE A 410 20.39 15.15 -6.40
CA ILE A 410 20.15 16.44 -5.77
C ILE A 410 19.02 16.31 -4.74
N GLY A 411 19.26 16.70 -3.50
CA GLY A 411 18.25 16.74 -2.45
C GLY A 411 18.70 16.03 -1.17
N GLU A 412 17.84 15.19 -0.62
CA GLU A 412 18.05 14.50 0.65
C GLU A 412 18.37 13.02 0.42
N LYS A 413 18.72 12.29 1.49
CA LYS A 413 18.75 10.82 1.41
C LYS A 413 17.36 10.30 1.05
N THR A 414 17.31 9.31 0.17
CA THR A 414 16.08 8.62 -0.24
C THR A 414 15.56 7.68 0.86
N ALA A 415 14.43 7.03 0.62
CA ALA A 415 13.76 6.18 1.62
C ALA A 415 14.58 4.94 2.03
N GLY A 416 15.50 4.48 1.17
CA GLY A 416 16.34 3.31 1.40
C GLY A 416 15.66 1.97 1.11
N LYS A 417 14.58 1.96 0.31
CA LYS A 417 13.84 0.74 -0.03
C LYS A 417 14.50 0.03 -1.20
N TYR A 418 15.33 -0.97 -0.88
CA TYR A 418 16.02 -1.80 -1.88
C TYR A 418 15.21 -3.03 -2.33
N THR A 419 13.95 -3.15 -1.92
CA THR A 419 13.07 -4.28 -2.24
C THR A 419 11.92 -3.87 -3.15
N ALA A 420 11.51 -4.79 -4.03
CA ALA A 420 10.25 -4.72 -4.75
C ALA A 420 9.17 -5.53 -4.02
N SER A 421 7.91 -5.40 -4.44
CA SER A 421 6.77 -6.09 -3.84
C SER A 421 5.96 -6.85 -4.88
N TRP A 422 5.44 -8.01 -4.48
CA TRP A 422 4.34 -8.69 -5.14
C TRP A 422 3.08 -8.55 -4.32
N THR A 423 1.96 -8.29 -4.99
CA THR A 423 0.65 -8.41 -4.37
C THR A 423 0.28 -9.87 -4.29
N ILE A 424 -0.11 -10.30 -3.10
CA ILE A 424 -0.56 -11.67 -2.82
C ILE A 424 -2.04 -11.60 -2.51
N HIS A 425 -2.80 -12.52 -3.09
CA HIS A 425 -4.23 -12.66 -2.82
C HIS A 425 -4.53 -14.12 -2.47
N ALA A 426 -5.65 -14.36 -1.80
CA ALA A 426 -5.92 -15.69 -1.26
C ALA A 426 -6.12 -16.73 -2.38
N TYR A 427 -6.83 -16.40 -3.46
CA TYR A 427 -7.19 -17.40 -4.48
C TYR A 427 -7.39 -16.84 -5.91
N ASP A 428 -7.84 -15.60 -6.06
CA ASP A 428 -7.98 -14.92 -7.36
C ASP A 428 -6.63 -14.33 -7.82
N ASP A 429 -6.30 -14.45 -9.10
CA ASP A 429 -5.07 -13.92 -9.72
C ASP A 429 -5.27 -12.55 -10.39
N PHE A 430 -6.51 -12.06 -10.46
CA PHE A 430 -6.90 -10.80 -11.08
C PHE A 430 -6.29 -10.60 -12.48
N GLU A 431 -6.44 -11.59 -13.36
CA GLU A 431 -5.87 -11.57 -14.71
C GLU A 431 -4.33 -11.54 -14.69
N ASN A 432 -3.72 -12.33 -13.80
CA ASN A 432 -2.26 -12.41 -13.54
C ASN A 432 -1.63 -11.15 -12.92
N ARG A 433 -2.42 -10.30 -12.27
CA ARG A 433 -1.93 -9.08 -11.60
C ARG A 433 -1.48 -9.32 -10.17
N VAL A 434 -1.88 -10.44 -9.56
CA VAL A 434 -1.51 -10.82 -8.19
C VAL A 434 -1.12 -12.29 -8.11
N GLN A 435 -0.46 -12.68 -7.02
CA GLN A 435 -0.05 -14.07 -6.76
C GLN A 435 -1.07 -14.76 -5.85
N PRO A 436 -1.85 -15.73 -6.35
CA PRO A 436 -2.79 -16.50 -5.52
C PRO A 436 -2.06 -17.53 -4.65
N ILE A 437 -2.55 -17.79 -3.43
CA ILE A 437 -1.99 -18.81 -2.52
C ILE A 437 -2.73 -20.14 -2.63
N TYR A 438 -4.05 -20.09 -2.71
CA TYR A 438 -4.92 -21.26 -2.71
C TYR A 438 -5.52 -21.49 -4.10
N VAL A 439 -5.81 -22.75 -4.39
CA VAL A 439 -6.59 -23.11 -5.59
C VAL A 439 -8.05 -22.85 -5.27
N GLU A 440 -8.67 -21.89 -5.95
CA GLU A 440 -10.04 -21.43 -5.65
C GLU A 440 -11.06 -22.58 -5.59
N SER A 441 -10.97 -23.56 -6.50
CA SER A 441 -11.89 -24.70 -6.56
C SER A 441 -11.78 -25.68 -5.38
N LYS A 442 -10.78 -25.50 -4.52
CA LYS A 442 -10.60 -26.28 -3.28
C LYS A 442 -11.13 -25.55 -2.04
N LEU A 443 -11.57 -24.31 -2.16
CA LEU A 443 -12.16 -23.53 -1.08
C LEU A 443 -13.69 -23.68 -1.10
N THR A 444 -14.27 -23.81 0.08
CA THR A 444 -15.72 -23.69 0.28
C THR A 444 -16.16 -22.23 0.12
N ASP A 445 -17.45 -22.00 -0.17
CA ASP A 445 -17.98 -20.63 -0.29
C ASP A 445 -17.76 -19.81 1.00
N SER A 446 -17.88 -20.44 2.18
CA SER A 446 -17.62 -19.76 3.45
C SER A 446 -16.15 -19.37 3.64
N GLU A 447 -15.21 -20.16 3.12
CA GLU A 447 -13.79 -19.80 3.17
C GLU A 447 -13.49 -18.67 2.20
N LYS A 448 -14.05 -18.71 0.99
CA LYS A 448 -13.93 -17.62 0.01
C LYS A 448 -14.46 -16.32 0.58
N ASP A 449 -15.65 -16.32 1.20
CA ASP A 449 -16.24 -15.12 1.81
C ASP A 449 -15.37 -14.51 2.92
N LYS A 450 -14.61 -15.33 3.66
CA LYS A 450 -13.68 -14.86 4.69
C LYS A 450 -12.34 -14.38 4.12
N LEU A 451 -11.92 -14.91 2.97
CA LEU A 451 -10.62 -14.67 2.34
C LEU A 451 -10.65 -13.59 1.25
N LYS A 452 -11.84 -13.22 0.78
CA LYS A 452 -12.11 -12.12 -0.12
C LYS A 452 -11.72 -10.80 0.53
#